data_AF-A0A524PRF7-F1
#
_entry.id   AF-A0A524PRF7-F1
#
_cell.length_a   1.000
_cell.length_b   1.000
_cell.length_c   1.000
_cell.angle_alpha   90.00
_cell.angle_beta   90.00
_cell.angle_gamma   90.00
#
_symmetry.space_group_name_H-M   'P 1'
#
loop_
_entity.id
_entity.type
_entity.pdbx_description
1 polymer ?
#
loop_
_entity_poly.entity_id
_entity_poly.type
_entity_poly.pdbx_seq_one_letter_code
_entity_poly.pdbx_strand_id
1 'polypeptide(L)'
;MGVPSLFKQYRPRGFNFIPRYYDPDREAREERVRRIKLELGIRDEGNDYVPSIQKGTMTNYFRQKEKRVQRYTFIRLVVIVLVLILISYVFLYL
;
A
#
# COMPACT_ATOMS: atom_id res chain seq x y z
N MET A 1 -2.85 -35.26 -27.96
CA MET A 1 -2.44 -34.07 -28.74
C MET A 1 -2.92 -32.83 -28.00
N GLY A 2 -1.99 -32.07 -27.42
CA GLY A 2 -2.30 -30.91 -26.57
C GLY A 2 -2.49 -29.64 -27.40
N VAL A 3 -3.52 -28.87 -27.06
CA VAL A 3 -3.88 -27.60 -27.71
C VAL A 3 -2.71 -26.61 -27.58
N PRO A 4 -2.22 -25.99 -28.67
CA PRO A 4 -1.14 -25.02 -28.57
C PRO A 4 -1.64 -23.75 -27.86
N SER A 5 -1.05 -23.44 -26.70
CA SER A 5 -1.33 -22.21 -25.95
C SER A 5 -0.73 -21.00 -26.68
N LEU A 6 -1.58 -20.19 -27.29
CA LEU A 6 -1.24 -18.92 -27.96
C LEU A 6 -0.99 -17.75 -26.98
N PHE A 7 -1.11 -17.97 -25.67
CA PHE A 7 -0.91 -16.94 -24.65
C PHE A 7 0.33 -17.20 -23.81
N LYS A 8 1.14 -16.16 -23.61
CA LYS A 8 2.34 -16.19 -22.76
C LYS A 8 1.92 -16.39 -21.29
N GLN A 9 1.93 -17.63 -20.83
CA GLN A 9 1.68 -17.93 -19.43
C GLN A 9 2.85 -17.43 -18.58
N TYR A 10 2.59 -16.45 -17.72
CA TYR A 10 3.59 -15.94 -16.77
C TYR A 10 3.90 -17.03 -15.75
N ARG A 11 5.16 -17.47 -15.69
CA ARG A 11 5.61 -18.39 -14.64
C ARG A 11 5.90 -17.59 -13.36
N PRO A 12 5.49 -18.09 -12.18
CA PRO A 12 5.85 -17.43 -10.93
C PRO A 12 7.38 -17.38 -10.81
N ARG A 13 7.90 -16.23 -10.36
CA ARG A 13 9.32 -16.11 -10.02
C ARG A 13 9.58 -17.00 -8.80
N GLY A 14 10.61 -17.85 -8.89
CA GLY A 14 11.03 -18.67 -7.76
C GLY A 14 11.46 -17.81 -6.57
N PHE A 15 11.21 -18.30 -5.36
CA PHE A 15 11.64 -17.62 -4.14
C PHE A 15 13.13 -17.92 -3.89
N ASN A 16 13.99 -16.96 -4.21
CA ASN A 16 15.41 -17.03 -3.89
C ASN A 16 15.64 -16.50 -2.47
N PHE A 17 15.30 -17.30 -1.46
CA PHE A 17 15.59 -16.98 -0.07
C PHE A 17 16.88 -17.61 0.37
N ILE A 18 17.85 -16.76 0.70
CA ILE A 18 19.09 -17.18 1.33
C ILE A 18 18.80 -17.21 2.83
N PRO A 19 18.78 -18.38 3.48
CA PRO A 19 18.59 -18.45 4.92
C PRO A 19 19.77 -17.72 5.58
N ARG A 20 19.47 -16.63 6.27
CA ARG A 20 20.44 -15.94 7.11
C ARG A 20 20.35 -16.54 8.50
N TYR A 21 21.45 -17.12 8.98
CA TYR A 21 21.50 -17.65 10.33
C TYR A 21 21.40 -16.52 11.35
N TYR A 22 20.70 -16.79 12.44
CA TYR A 22 20.53 -15.84 13.53
C TYR A 22 21.75 -15.89 14.46
N ASP A 23 22.49 -14.79 14.52
CA ASP A 23 23.61 -14.62 15.44
C ASP A 23 23.21 -13.67 16.57
N PRO A 24 22.88 -14.17 17.78
CA PRO A 24 22.39 -13.33 18.89
C PRO A 24 23.42 -12.30 19.35
N ASP A 25 24.70 -12.66 19.32
CA ASP A 25 25.79 -11.78 19.74
C ASP A 25 25.98 -10.60 18.80
N ARG A 26 25.75 -10.82 17.50
CA ARG A 26 25.86 -9.78 16.48
C ARG A 26 24.75 -8.76 16.66
N GLU A 27 23.51 -9.24 16.84
CA GLU A 27 22.35 -8.37 17.04
C GLU A 27 22.48 -7.54 18.31
N ALA A 28 22.87 -8.15 19.44
CA ALA A 28 23.07 -7.45 20.71
C ALA A 28 24.16 -6.37 20.63
N ARG A 29 25.25 -6.62 19.89
CA ARG A 29 26.29 -5.61 19.64
C ARG A 29 25.78 -4.48 18.76
N GLU A 30 25.09 -4.81 17.68
CA GLU A 30 24.51 -3.81 16.78
C GLU A 30 23.47 -2.94 17.51
N GLU A 31 22.63 -3.50 18.39
CA GLU A 31 21.68 -2.74 19.22
C GLU A 31 22.37 -1.77 20.18
N ARG A 32 23.46 -2.19 20.82
CA ARG A 32 24.24 -1.32 21.71
C ARG A 32 24.87 -0.17 20.94
N VAL A 33 25.53 -0.48 19.81
CA VAL A 33 26.12 0.54 18.94
C VAL A 33 25.05 1.50 18.41
N ARG A 34 23.86 1.00 18.05
CA ARG A 34 22.72 1.81 17.60
C ARG A 34 22.20 2.74 18.69
N ARG A 35 22.06 2.27 19.94
CA ARG A 35 21.68 3.12 21.09
C ARG A 35 22.69 4.24 21.34
N ILE A 36 23.98 3.90 21.34
CA ILE A 36 25.05 4.88 21.54
C ILE A 36 25.08 5.90 20.40
N LYS A 37 24.89 5.47 19.14
CA LYS A 37 24.80 6.39 17.99
C LYS A 37 23.63 7.37 18.10
N LEU A 38 22.47 6.91 18.58
CA LEU A 38 21.31 7.77 18.82
C LEU A 38 21.59 8.81 19.91
N GLU A 39 22.23 8.40 21.01
CA GLU A 39 22.62 9.29 22.11
C GLU A 39 23.65 10.35 21.67
N LEU A 40 24.59 9.98 20.78
CA LEU A 40 25.58 10.91 20.23
C LEU A 40 25.03 11.83 19.12
N GLY A 41 23.80 11.64 18.65
CA GLY A 41 23.19 12.48 17.61
C GLY A 41 23.87 12.41 16.24
N ILE A 42 24.70 11.39 16.00
CA ILE A 42 25.37 11.17 14.71
C ILE A 42 24.35 10.61 13.72
N ARG A 43 23.88 11.46 12.81
CA ARG A 43 23.04 11.06 11.67
C ARG A 43 23.94 10.57 10.54
N ASP A 44 23.92 9.27 10.28
CA ASP A 44 24.51 8.70 9.06
C ASP A 44 23.60 9.09 7.88
N GLU A 45 24.13 9.79 6.86
CA GLU A 45 23.44 10.40 5.69
C GLU A 45 22.65 9.44 4.78
N GLY A 46 22.36 8.21 5.20
CA GLY A 46 21.55 7.26 4.44
C GLY A 46 20.83 6.18 5.27
N ASN A 47 20.93 6.24 6.60
CA ASN A 47 20.28 5.28 7.50
C ASN A 47 19.72 6.01 8.73
N ASP A 48 18.82 6.96 8.49
CA ASP A 48 17.95 7.48 9.54
C ASP A 48 17.10 6.31 10.07
N TYR A 49 17.58 5.71 11.16
CA TYR A 49 16.82 4.71 11.90
C TYR A 49 15.63 5.41 12.54
N VAL A 50 14.50 5.37 11.87
CA VAL A 50 13.21 5.68 12.48
C VAL A 50 12.88 4.49 13.38
N PRO A 51 12.79 4.63 14.71
CA PRO A 51 12.35 3.55 15.58
C PRO A 51 11.03 3.03 15.04
N SER A 52 11.09 1.78 14.58
CA SER A 52 10.08 1.12 13.77
C SER A 52 8.71 1.26 14.43
N ILE A 53 7.81 1.97 13.74
CA ILE A 53 6.37 1.88 13.89
C ILE A 53 5.92 2.09 15.35
N GLN A 54 5.75 3.36 15.74
CA GLN A 54 4.93 3.68 16.90
C GLN A 54 3.58 2.95 16.76
N LYS A 55 3.16 2.22 17.79
CA LYS A 55 1.89 1.49 17.85
C LYS A 55 0.75 2.40 17.38
N GLY A 56 0.31 2.25 16.13
CA GLY A 56 -0.67 3.14 15.49
C GLY A 56 -0.27 3.81 14.16
N THR A 57 0.97 3.70 13.68
CA THR A 57 1.34 4.34 12.38
C THR A 57 0.67 3.66 11.17
N MET A 58 0.31 2.38 11.29
CA MET A 58 -0.23 1.57 10.21
C MET A 58 -1.74 1.78 9.98
N THR A 59 -2.47 2.39 10.93
CA THR A 59 -3.93 2.60 10.82
C THR A 59 -4.28 3.64 9.75
N ASN A 60 -3.38 4.57 9.46
CA ASN A 60 -3.64 5.65 8.50
C ASN A 60 -3.45 5.22 7.05
N TYR A 61 -2.74 4.13 6.77
CA TYR A 61 -2.48 3.68 5.40
C TYR A 61 -3.76 3.16 4.73
N PHE A 62 -4.65 2.50 5.49
CA PHE A 62 -5.92 1.98 4.97
C PHE A 62 -7.00 3.06 4.83
N ARG A 63 -6.98 4.09 5.69
CA ARG A 63 -7.97 5.19 5.69
C ARG A 63 -7.91 6.09 4.45
N GLN A 64 -6.78 6.17 3.77
CA GLN A 64 -6.64 7.02 2.58
C GLN A 64 -7.35 6.45 1.35
N LYS A 65 -7.53 5.13 1.26
CA LYS A 65 -8.17 4.48 0.10
C LYS A 65 -9.69 4.67 0.11
N GLU A 66 -10.32 4.66 1.29
CA GLU A 66 -11.77 4.84 1.44
C GLU A 66 -12.25 6.21 0.93
N LYS A 67 -11.49 7.28 1.21
CA LYS A 67 -11.88 8.64 0.82
C LYS A 67 -11.92 8.85 -0.68
N ARG A 68 -11.07 8.17 -1.47
CA ARG A 68 -11.13 8.26 -2.94
C ARG A 68 -12.30 7.44 -3.50
N VAL A 69 -12.53 6.24 -2.99
CA VAL A 69 -13.59 5.36 -3.49
C VAL A 69 -14.99 5.97 -3.29
N GLN A 70 -15.24 6.63 -2.15
CA GLN A 70 -16.54 7.25 -1.86
C GLN A 70 -16.89 8.44 -2.79
N ARG A 71 -15.90 9.18 -3.31
CA ARG A 71 -16.18 10.34 -4.18
C ARG A 71 -16.67 9.93 -5.55
N TYR A 72 -16.10 8.87 -6.12
CA TYR A 72 -16.51 8.39 -7.46
C TYR A 72 -17.92 7.78 -7.46
N THR A 73 -18.32 7.09 -6.38
CA THR A 73 -19.66 6.51 -6.27
C THR A 73 -20.75 7.57 -6.14
N PHE A 74 -20.52 8.64 -5.36
CA PHE A 74 -21.48 9.73 -5.19
C PHE A 74 -21.70 10.51 -6.51
N ILE A 75 -20.63 10.87 -7.23
CA ILE A 75 -20.74 11.57 -8.52
C ILE A 75 -21.52 10.73 -9.54
N ARG A 76 -21.27 9.43 -9.60
CA ARG A 76 -22.00 8.52 -10.50
C ARG A 76 -23.50 8.50 -10.21
N LEU A 77 -23.91 8.45 -8.95
CA LEU A 77 -25.33 8.48 -8.56
C LEU A 77 -25.99 9.81 -8.93
N VAL A 78 -25.32 10.94 -8.68
CA VAL A 78 -25.86 12.27 -9.02
C VAL A 78 -26.09 12.40 -10.53
N VAL A 79 -25.16 11.93 -11.37
CA VAL A 79 -25.32 11.97 -12.83
C VAL A 79 -26.52 11.14 -13.28
N ILE A 80 -26.71 9.93 -12.73
CA ILE A 80 -27.86 9.08 -13.07
C ILE A 80 -29.19 9.75 -12.70
N VAL A 81 -29.28 10.33 -11.51
CA VAL A 81 -30.49 11.03 -11.05
C VAL A 81 -30.79 12.26 -11.92
N LEU A 82 -29.76 13.03 -12.30
CA LEU A 82 -29.93 14.21 -13.14
C LEU A 82 -30.45 13.84 -14.53
N VAL A 83 -29.92 12.76 -15.13
CA VAL A 83 -30.40 12.23 -16.42
C VAL A 83 -31.86 11.76 -16.32
N LEU A 84 -32.23 11.06 -15.23
CA LEU A 84 -33.62 10.63 -15.00
C LEU A 84 -34.59 11.80 -14.87
N ILE A 85 -34.21 12.85 -14.13
CA ILE A 85 -35.02 14.07 -14.00
C ILE A 85 -35.20 14.75 -15.36
N LEU A 86 -34.13 14.84 -16.17
CA LEU A 86 -34.18 15.45 -17.49
C LEU A 86 -35.14 14.68 -18.42
N ILE A 87 -35.03 13.35 -18.44
CA ILE A 87 -35.95 12.50 -19.21
C ILE A 87 -37.39 12.68 -18.73
N SER A 88 -37.63 12.66 -17.42
CA SER A 88 -38.96 12.87 -16.85
C SER A 88 -39.53 14.25 -17.21
N TYR A 89 -38.70 15.29 -17.23
CA TYR A 89 -39.12 16.65 -17.57
C TYR A 89 -39.49 16.75 -19.05
N VAL A 90 -38.69 16.16 -19.93
CA VAL A 90 -38.99 16.08 -21.36
C VAL A 90 -40.31 15.31 -21.57
N PHE A 91 -40.52 14.18 -20.89
CA PHE A 91 -41.74 13.38 -21.04
C PHE A 91 -43.00 14.04 -20.45
N LEU A 92 -42.85 14.93 -19.47
CA LEU A 92 -43.97 15.70 -18.90
C LEU A 92 -44.32 16.95 -19.71
N TYR A 93 -43.34 17.51 -20.42
CA TYR A 93 -43.49 18.74 -21.20
C TYR A 93 -43.72 18.49 -22.70
N LEU A 94 -43.31 17.33 -23.20
CA LEU A 94 -43.65 16.80 -24.53
C LEU A 94 -45.01 16.09 -24.50
#